data_AF-A0A849HZI5-F1
#
_entry.id   AF-A0A849HZI5-F1
#
_cell.length_a   1.000
_cell.length_b   1.000
_cell.length_c   1.000
_cell.angle_alpha   90.00
_cell.angle_beta   90.00
_cell.angle_gamma   90.00
#
_symmetry.space_group_name_H-M   'P 1'
#
loop_
_entity.id
_entity.type
_entity.pdbx_description
1 polymer ?
#
loop_
_entity_poly.entity_id
_entity_poly.type
_entity_poly.pdbx_seq_one_letter_code
_entity_poly.pdbx_strand_id
1 'polypeptide(L)'
;MKWNVEFTKKAAKQVAVLSKRTQAALRLLVEDIQENGAAQPTWPNYSKLKQGKGIDKYHCHLYPRYFKMLISDLFFYARVML
;
A
#
# COMPACT_ATOMS: atom_id res chain seq x y z
N MET A 1 -6.85 -16.30 -5.88
CA MET A 1 -7.18 -15.22 -6.82
C MET A 1 -6.05 -14.22 -6.77
N LYS A 2 -5.52 -13.75 -7.90
CA LYS A 2 -4.47 -12.72 -7.90
C LYS A 2 -5.13 -11.35 -7.93
N TRP A 3 -4.88 -10.52 -6.92
CA TRP A 3 -5.33 -9.13 -6.90
C TRP A 3 -4.43 -8.31 -7.82
N ASN A 4 -5.02 -7.45 -8.64
CA ASN A 4 -4.25 -6.46 -9.39
C ASN A 4 -3.90 -5.29 -8.46
N VAL A 5 -2.63 -4.89 -8.44
CA VAL A 5 -2.13 -3.79 -7.62
C VAL A 5 -1.52 -2.74 -8.54
N GLU A 6 -2.17 -1.59 -8.62
CA GLU A 6 -1.71 -0.47 -9.42
C GLU A 6 -1.23 0.69 -8.53
N PHE A 7 -0.25 1.43 -9.06
CA PHE A 7 0.28 2.63 -8.40
C PHE A 7 -0.20 3.88 -9.12
N THR A 8 -0.56 4.90 -8.36
CA THR A 8 -0.75 6.24 -8.92
C THR A 8 0.58 6.81 -9.42
N LYS A 9 0.51 7.76 -10.36
CA LYS A 9 1.69 8.53 -10.79
C LYS A 9 2.39 9.22 -9.61
N LYS A 10 1.64 9.65 -8.59
CA LYS A 10 2.17 10.27 -7.38
C LYS A 10 2.92 9.25 -6.53
N ALA A 11 2.32 8.08 -6.28
CA ALA A 11 2.96 6.99 -5.54
C ALA A 11 4.24 6.53 -6.24
N ALA A 12 4.23 6.34 -7.56
CA ALA A 12 5.42 5.94 -8.31
C ALA A 12 6.59 6.94 -8.12
N LYS A 13 6.31 8.25 -8.17
CA LYS A 13 7.31 9.29 -7.89
C LYS A 13 7.83 9.26 -6.45
N GLN A 14 6.95 9.03 -5.48
CA GLN A 14 7.33 8.91 -4.07
C GLN A 14 8.18 7.67 -3.82
N VAL A 15 7.87 6.54 -4.47
CA VAL A 15 8.65 5.30 -4.36
C VAL A 15 10.08 5.49 -4.87
N ALA A 16 10.26 6.25 -5.94
CA ALA A 16 11.57 6.50 -6.55
C ALA A 16 12.55 7.21 -5.59
N VAL A 17 12.05 8.03 -4.66
CA VAL A 17 12.89 8.77 -3.68
C VAL A 17 13.10 8.01 -2.36
N LEU A 18 12.53 6.81 -2.21
CA LEU A 18 12.69 5.98 -1.02
C LEU A 18 14.08 5.34 -0.96
N SER A 19 14.52 5.01 0.26
CA SER A 19 15.67 4.13 0.46
C SER A 19 15.42 2.74 -0.16
N LYS A 20 16.49 2.08 -0.62
CA LYS A 20 16.41 0.70 -1.17
C LYS A 20 15.72 -0.28 -0.20
N ARG A 21 15.93 -0.11 1.10
CA ARG A 21 15.29 -0.93 2.14
C ARG A 21 13.77 -0.73 2.17
N THR A 22 13.31 0.51 2.11
CA THR A 22 11.87 0.81 2.10
C THR A 22 11.22 0.34 0.79
N GLN A 23 11.91 0.45 -0.34
CA GLN A 23 11.42 -0.11 -1.62
C GLN A 23 11.28 -1.63 -1.57
N ALA A 24 12.22 -2.34 -0.93
CA ALA A 24 12.13 -3.78 -0.75
C ALA A 24 10.94 -4.18 0.13
N ALA A 25 10.73 -3.49 1.25
CA ALA A 25 9.57 -3.71 2.11
C ALA A 25 8.24 -3.44 1.38
N LEU A 26 8.20 -2.40 0.52
CA LEU A 26 7.03 -2.12 -0.30
C LEU A 26 6.74 -3.23 -1.32
N ARG A 27 7.78 -3.79 -1.95
CA ARG A 27 7.61 -4.90 -2.89
C ARG A 27 7.00 -6.13 -2.22
N LEU A 28 7.50 -6.49 -1.04
CA LEU A 28 6.94 -7.58 -0.24
C LEU A 28 5.47 -7.34 0.11
N LEU A 29 5.12 -6.11 0.51
CA LEU A 29 3.72 -5.77 0.79
C LEU A 29 2.83 -5.89 -0.45
N VAL A 30 3.34 -5.50 -1.62
CA VAL A 30 2.59 -5.64 -2.88
C VAL A 30 2.39 -7.11 -3.24
N GLU A 31 3.40 -7.94 -3.11
CA GLU A 31 3.31 -9.38 -3.34
C GLU A 31 2.26 -10.01 -2.41
N ASP A 32 2.29 -9.69 -1.11
CA ASP A 32 1.30 -10.18 -0.16
C ASP A 32 -0.12 -9.71 -0.51
N ILE A 33 -0.29 -8.46 -0.96
CA ILE A 33 -1.60 -7.95 -1.41
C ILE A 33 -2.06 -8.67 -2.67
N GLN A 34 -1.16 -8.92 -3.63
CA GLN A 34 -1.48 -9.65 -4.85
C GLN A 34 -1.94 -11.07 -4.55
N GLU A 35 -1.35 -11.73 -3.55
CA GLU A 35 -1.67 -13.11 -3.18
C GLU A 35 -2.88 -13.24 -2.25
N ASN A 36 -2.92 -12.42 -1.21
CA ASN A 36 -3.85 -12.59 -0.07
C ASN A 36 -4.95 -11.52 -0.03
N GLY A 37 -4.80 -10.44 -0.80
CA GLY A 37 -5.78 -9.36 -0.93
C GLY A 37 -5.46 -8.10 -0.14
N ALA A 38 -6.34 -7.11 -0.25
CA ALA A 38 -6.11 -5.76 0.27
C ALA A 38 -6.06 -5.67 1.80
N ALA A 39 -6.53 -6.68 2.54
CA ALA A 39 -6.44 -6.70 3.99
C ALA A 39 -5.20 -7.50 4.43
N GLN A 40 -4.23 -6.82 5.03
CA GLN A 40 -2.97 -7.41 5.49
C GLN A 40 -2.80 -7.23 7.01
N PRO A 41 -3.63 -7.87 7.85
CA PRO A 41 -3.61 -7.66 9.30
C PRO A 41 -2.32 -8.14 9.99
N THR A 42 -1.56 -9.03 9.33
CA THR A 42 -0.27 -9.55 9.82
C THR A 42 0.87 -8.55 9.64
N TRP A 43 0.71 -7.55 8.76
CA TRP A 43 1.73 -6.53 8.53
C TRP A 43 1.77 -5.52 9.67
N PRO A 44 2.97 -5.21 10.21
CA PRO A 44 3.10 -4.23 11.28
C PRO A 44 2.64 -2.85 10.79
N ASN A 45 1.88 -2.14 11.63
CA ASN A 45 1.34 -0.82 11.32
C ASN A 45 0.43 -0.78 10.08
N TYR A 46 -0.19 -1.90 9.71
CA TYR A 46 -1.21 -1.95 8.66
C TYR A 46 -2.58 -1.73 9.27
N SER A 47 -3.29 -0.67 8.88
CA SER A 47 -4.65 -0.45 9.40
C SER A 47 -5.56 0.32 8.45
N LYS A 48 -6.87 0.11 8.63
CA LYS A 48 -7.91 0.76 7.84
C LYS A 48 -7.96 2.26 8.16
N LEU A 49 -7.87 3.11 7.13
CA LEU A 49 -8.10 4.54 7.24
C LEU A 49 -9.59 4.79 7.49
N LYS A 50 -9.90 5.43 8.61
CA LYS A 50 -11.28 5.72 9.05
C LYS A 50 -11.98 6.80 8.20
N GLN A 51 -11.28 7.44 7.25
CA GLN A 51 -11.79 8.57 6.47
C GLN A 51 -11.99 8.19 4.99
N GLY A 52 -13.25 8.11 4.56
CA GLY A 52 -13.64 7.95 3.16
C GLY A 52 -14.98 7.23 3.02
N LYS A 53 -15.99 7.89 2.44
CA LYS A 53 -17.28 7.26 2.15
C LYS A 53 -17.10 6.24 1.02
N GLY A 54 -17.39 4.97 1.29
CA GLY A 54 -17.63 3.94 0.27
C GLY A 54 -16.41 3.27 -0.39
N ILE A 55 -15.18 3.54 0.07
CA ILE A 55 -13.97 2.86 -0.44
C ILE A 55 -13.16 2.34 0.74
N ASP A 56 -12.84 1.04 0.75
CA ASP A 56 -11.98 0.45 1.75
C ASP A 56 -10.56 0.97 1.60
N LYS A 57 -10.15 1.73 2.61
CA LYS A 57 -8.90 2.46 2.62
C LYS A 57 -7.94 1.84 3.64
N TYR A 58 -6.70 1.50 3.27
CA TYR A 58 -5.66 1.03 4.20
C TYR A 58 -4.38 1.85 4.14
N HIS A 59 -3.63 1.89 5.24
CA HIS A 59 -2.28 2.43 5.30
C HIS A 59 -1.32 1.46 5.98
N CYS A 60 -0.08 1.42 5.53
CA CYS A 60 1.02 0.69 6.18
C CYS A 60 2.19 1.63 6.40
N HIS A 61 2.80 1.61 7.59
CA HIS A 61 4.05 2.32 7.86
C HIS A 61 5.24 1.37 7.74
N LEU A 62 5.93 1.41 6.59
CA LEU A 62 7.07 0.54 6.28
C LEU A 62 8.39 0.94 6.98
N TYR A 63 8.42 2.04 7.72
CA TYR A 63 9.59 2.50 8.49
C TYR A 63 9.20 3.41 9.66
N PRO A 64 9.96 3.48 10.77
CA PRO A 64 9.64 4.35 11.90
C PRO A 64 9.61 5.86 11.57
N ARG A 65 8.41 6.41 11.82
CA ARG A 65 7.96 7.78 12.17
C ARG A 65 8.30 9.00 11.30
N TYR A 66 9.43 9.09 10.60
CA TYR A 66 9.76 10.33 9.85
C TYR A 66 9.48 10.28 8.35
N PHE A 67 9.41 9.08 7.76
CA PHE A 67 8.99 8.92 6.38
C PHE A 67 7.50 8.62 6.33
N LYS A 68 6.66 9.67 6.31
CA LYS A 68 5.22 9.56 6.01
C LYS A 68 5.03 9.17 4.54
N MET A 69 5.40 7.95 4.18
CA MET A 69 4.71 7.32 3.05
C MET A 69 3.38 6.84 3.58
N LEU A 70 2.41 7.74 3.56
CA LEU A 70 1.04 7.31 3.66
C LEU A 70 0.77 6.52 2.38
N ILE A 71 0.56 5.21 2.53
CA ILE A 71 -0.14 4.40 1.51
C ILE A 71 -1.57 4.94 1.28
N SER A 72 -1.94 6.09 1.87
CA SER A 72 -3.01 6.97 1.40
C SER A 72 -2.89 7.45 -0.05
N ASP A 73 -1.74 7.29 -0.73
CA ASP A 73 -1.57 7.60 -2.16
C ASP A 73 -1.45 6.35 -3.08
N LEU A 74 -1.39 5.14 -2.51
CA LEU A 74 -1.65 3.88 -3.24
C LEU A 74 -3.16 3.70 -3.53
N PHE A 75 -3.93 4.75 -3.27
CA PHE A 75 -5.39 4.77 -3.18
C PHE A 75 -6.18 4.54 -4.43
N PHE A 76 -5.52 4.23 -5.52
CA PHE A 76 -6.18 4.11 -6.78
C PHE A 76 -5.76 2.77 -7.34
N TYR A 77 -6.70 1.83 -7.24
CA TYR A 77 -6.76 0.61 -8.04
C TYR A 77 -5.99 -0.61 -7.49
N ALA A 78 -6.26 -1.00 -6.24
CA ALA A 78 -6.51 -2.42 -6.00
C ALA A 78 -7.94 -2.74 -6.47
N ARG A 79 -8.19 -2.57 -7.78
CA ARG A 79 -9.50 -2.80 -8.38
C ARG A 79 -9.58 -4.28 -8.73
N VAL A 80 -10.51 -4.99 -8.10
CA VAL A 80 -11.01 -6.27 -8.60
C VAL A 80 -11.57 -5.99 -9.99
N MET A 81 -10.82 -6.32 -11.04
CA MET A 81 -11.42 -6.57 -12.34
C MET A 81 -11.99 -7.98 -12.24
N LEU A 82 -13.31 -8.08 -12.07
CA LEU A 82 -14.05 -9.26 -12.54
C LEU A 82 -14.15 -9.16 -14.06
#